data_AF-A0A1X2IQF6-F1
#
_entry.id   AF-A0A1X2IQF6-F1
#
_cell.length_a   1.000
_cell.length_b   1.000
_cell.length_c   1.000
_cell.angle_alpha   90.00
_cell.angle_beta   90.00
_cell.angle_gamma   90.00
#
_symmetry.space_group_name_H-M   'P 1'
#
loop_
_entity.id
_entity.type
_entity.pdbx_description
1 polymer ?
#
loop_
_entity_poly.entity_id
_entity_poly.type
_entity_poly.pdbx_seq_one_letter_code
_entity_poly.pdbx_strand_id
1 'polypeptide(L)'
;MDDSVGNTNGNTQSTLYGESERPSTTSEEDHDNQQRHKDALEALTHIEVEFGRLRDKMYQEKMAELNEEAMMIANGTHPELVTLMTEIEEKKGRRIRTAEAWRKYQHANFEKQFEGFEYQANVHFISRKSSIRRELLASTNGKRWRLEDEQGKLNDPLQKPGKLLPDAHTLRLQKQRKQEETLDLQHIKDVIGFPRAPQVPDLSSQDIRDDLLLLGLGPSRPH
;
A
#
# COMPACT_ATOMS: atom_id res chain seq x y z
N MET A 1 -8.56 -7.07 -52.02
CA MET A 1 -10.03 -7.14 -52.14
C MET A 1 -10.50 -5.76 -52.57
N ASP A 2 -10.26 -5.44 -53.84
CA ASP A 2 -11.09 -4.50 -54.60
C ASP A 2 -10.79 -4.76 -56.08
N ASP A 3 -11.49 -5.78 -56.61
CA ASP A 3 -11.48 -6.12 -58.03
C ASP A 3 -12.58 -5.28 -58.70
N SER A 4 -12.20 -4.20 -59.37
CA SER A 4 -13.12 -3.50 -60.27
C SER A 4 -12.88 -3.96 -61.71
N VAL A 5 -13.76 -4.87 -62.12
CA VAL A 5 -13.91 -5.41 -63.47
C VAL A 5 -14.84 -4.48 -64.27
N GLY A 6 -14.44 -4.12 -65.49
CA GLY A 6 -15.31 -3.43 -66.46
C GLY A 6 -14.46 -2.95 -67.65
N ASN A 7 -14.10 -3.82 -68.59
CA ASN A 7 -14.88 -4.38 -69.69
C ASN A 7 -15.30 -3.35 -70.77
N THR A 8 -14.91 -3.69 -72.00
CA THR A 8 -15.47 -3.34 -73.32
C THR A 8 -15.54 -1.87 -73.74
N ASN A 9 -14.73 -1.51 -74.74
CA ASN A 9 -15.24 -1.33 -76.11
C ASN A 9 -14.07 -1.06 -77.09
N GLY A 10 -13.50 -2.15 -77.62
CA GLY A 10 -12.74 -2.10 -78.87
C GLY A 10 -13.73 -1.89 -80.02
N ASN A 11 -13.90 -0.64 -80.43
CA ASN A 11 -14.69 -0.30 -81.61
C ASN A 11 -13.80 -0.41 -82.86
N THR A 12 -13.62 -1.64 -83.35
CA THR A 12 -13.13 -1.90 -84.70
C THR A 12 -14.26 -1.63 -85.69
N GLN A 13 -14.30 -0.44 -86.27
CA GLN A 13 -14.96 -0.22 -87.55
C GLN A 13 -13.91 -0.22 -88.66
N SER A 14 -13.60 -1.44 -89.10
CA SER A 14 -13.09 -1.68 -90.45
C SER A 14 -14.29 -1.54 -91.39
N THR A 15 -14.38 -0.40 -92.07
CA THR A 15 -15.29 -0.20 -93.20
C THR A 15 -14.44 -0.21 -94.45
N LEU A 16 -14.34 -1.40 -95.04
CA LEU A 16 -13.73 -1.69 -96.32
C LEU A 16 -14.80 -1.53 -97.43
N TYR A 17 -14.37 -1.05 -98.61
CA TYR A 17 -15.07 -0.99 -99.90
C TYR A 17 -15.92 0.26 -100.22
N GLY A 18 -15.25 1.21 -100.87
CA GLY A 18 -15.84 2.23 -101.73
C GLY A 18 -14.96 2.39 -102.97
N GLU A 19 -14.94 1.35 -103.80
CA GLU A 19 -14.28 1.35 -105.11
C GLU A 19 -15.18 2.08 -106.11
N SER A 20 -14.78 3.29 -106.49
CA SER A 20 -15.32 4.01 -107.64
C SER A 20 -14.14 4.40 -108.52
N GLU A 21 -13.93 3.63 -109.59
CA GLU A 21 -13.06 4.02 -110.67
C GLU A 21 -13.64 5.21 -111.47
N ARG A 22 -12.70 6.05 -111.94
CA ARG A 22 -12.66 6.87 -113.16
C ARG A 22 -12.70 8.39 -112.92
N PRO A 23 -12.01 9.22 -113.73
CA PRO A 23 -10.97 8.97 -114.74
C PRO A 23 -9.67 9.79 -114.52
N SER A 24 -8.68 9.51 -115.34
CA SER A 24 -7.36 10.14 -115.43
C SER A 24 -7.36 11.68 -115.60
N THR A 25 -7.01 12.40 -114.53
CA THR A 25 -6.34 13.72 -114.55
C THR A 25 -5.13 13.66 -113.60
N THR A 26 -4.22 12.75 -113.94
CA THR A 26 -3.10 12.27 -113.13
C THR A 26 -1.85 13.14 -113.31
N SER A 27 -1.50 13.96 -112.31
CA SER A 27 -0.12 14.15 -111.81
C SER A 27 0.01 15.35 -110.86
N GLU A 28 -0.77 16.42 -111.05
CA GLU A 28 -0.58 17.68 -110.31
C GLU A 28 -1.36 17.71 -108.98
N GLU A 29 -2.63 17.28 -108.95
CA GLU A 29 -3.44 17.22 -107.72
C GLU A 29 -2.93 16.18 -106.72
N ASP A 30 -2.38 15.06 -107.22
CA ASP A 30 -1.73 14.03 -106.39
C ASP A 30 -0.45 14.54 -105.74
N HIS A 31 0.30 15.42 -106.44
CA HIS A 31 1.52 16.02 -105.92
C HIS A 31 1.23 17.05 -104.82
N ASP A 32 0.20 17.88 -105.00
CA ASP A 32 -0.25 18.84 -104.00
C ASP A 32 -0.82 18.17 -102.74
N ASN A 33 -1.58 17.07 -102.90
CA ASN A 33 -2.07 16.31 -101.76
C ASN A 33 -0.94 15.60 -101.00
N GLN A 34 0.07 15.07 -101.72
CA GLN A 34 1.28 14.51 -101.10
C GLN A 34 2.10 15.57 -100.36
N GLN A 35 2.20 16.79 -100.89
CA GLN A 35 2.90 17.89 -100.21
C GLN A 35 2.17 18.30 -98.92
N ARG A 36 0.84 18.47 -98.97
CA ARG A 36 0.03 18.77 -97.78
C ARG A 36 0.12 17.68 -96.71
N HIS A 37 0.22 16.41 -97.13
CA HIS A 37 0.42 15.30 -96.20
C HIS A 37 1.81 15.35 -95.54
N LYS A 38 2.87 15.67 -96.30
CA LYS A 38 4.22 15.87 -95.75
C LYS A 38 4.28 17.03 -94.77
N ASP A 39 3.68 18.18 -95.11
CA ASP A 39 3.65 19.35 -94.23
C ASP A 39 2.85 19.06 -92.93
N ALA A 40 1.75 18.31 -93.03
CA ALA A 40 0.98 17.88 -91.86
C ALA A 40 1.76 16.89 -90.97
N LEU A 41 2.52 15.97 -91.57
CA LEU A 41 3.41 15.06 -90.84
C LEU A 41 4.55 15.83 -90.17
N GLU A 42 5.16 16.80 -90.85
CA GLU A 42 6.20 17.65 -90.27
C GLU A 42 5.66 18.44 -89.08
N ALA A 43 4.47 19.04 -89.21
CA ALA A 43 3.80 19.71 -88.10
C ALA A 43 3.50 18.76 -86.93
N LEU A 44 3.06 17.52 -87.20
CA LEU A 44 2.84 16.51 -86.17
C LEU A 44 4.14 16.14 -85.44
N THR A 45 5.23 15.94 -86.19
CA THR A 45 6.55 15.62 -85.60
C THR A 45 7.09 16.79 -84.78
N HIS A 46 6.87 18.03 -85.22
CA HIS A 46 7.25 19.23 -84.48
C HIS A 46 6.49 19.30 -83.15
N ILE A 47 5.17 19.08 -83.19
CA ILE A 47 4.33 19.02 -82.00
C ILE A 47 4.79 17.89 -81.05
N GLU A 48 5.14 16.71 -81.58
CA GLU A 48 5.64 15.58 -80.79
C GLU A 48 6.95 15.90 -80.07
N VAL A 49 7.89 16.58 -80.74
CA VAL A 49 9.15 17.03 -80.14
C VAL A 49 8.89 18.03 -79.01
N GLU A 50 7.98 18.99 -79.21
CA GLU A 50 7.63 19.96 -78.17
C GLU A 50 6.91 19.30 -76.97
N PHE A 51 6.05 18.31 -77.20
CA PHE A 51 5.45 17.51 -76.12
C PHE A 51 6.49 16.65 -75.39
N GLY A 52 7.50 16.13 -76.08
CA GLY A 52 8.64 15.44 -75.47
C GLY A 52 9.38 16.37 -74.50
N ARG A 53 9.75 17.56 -74.98
CA ARG A 53 10.44 18.60 -74.18
C ARG A 53 9.62 19.05 -72.97
N LEU A 54 8.32 19.27 -73.16
CA LEU A 54 7.43 19.68 -72.07
C LEU A 54 7.33 18.62 -70.97
N ARG A 55 7.20 17.35 -71.36
CA ARG A 55 7.19 16.23 -70.40
C ARG A 55 8.50 16.15 -69.63
N ASP A 56 9.64 16.20 -70.33
CA ASP A 56 10.95 16.13 -69.69
C ASP A 56 11.14 17.28 -68.68
N LYS A 57 10.74 18.50 -69.06
CA LYS A 57 10.78 19.66 -68.16
C LYS A 57 9.87 19.47 -66.95
N MET A 58 8.64 19.01 -67.15
CA MET A 58 7.69 18.74 -66.06
C MET A 58 8.23 17.68 -65.10
N TYR A 59 8.85 16.62 -65.61
CA TYR A 59 9.47 15.58 -64.78
C TYR A 59 10.68 16.12 -64.01
N GLN A 60 11.53 16.93 -64.63
CA GLN A 60 12.67 17.56 -63.96
C GLN A 60 12.21 18.48 -62.82
N GLU A 61 11.21 19.31 -63.06
CA GLU A 61 10.61 20.18 -62.03
C GLU A 61 10.03 19.34 -60.89
N LYS A 62 9.27 18.29 -61.20
CA LYS A 62 8.69 17.41 -60.18
C LYS A 62 9.76 16.67 -59.37
N MET A 63 10.83 16.20 -60.01
CA MET A 63 11.94 15.55 -59.31
C MET A 63 12.71 16.54 -58.43
N ALA A 64 12.88 17.78 -58.87
CA ALA A 64 13.53 18.82 -58.08
C ALA A 64 12.71 19.16 -56.82
N GLU A 65 11.39 19.35 -56.95
CA GLU A 65 10.48 19.55 -55.82
C GLU A 65 10.55 18.41 -54.80
N LEU A 66 10.47 17.15 -55.28
CA LEU A 66 10.54 15.98 -54.41
C LEU A 66 11.90 15.85 -53.72
N ASN A 67 12.99 16.21 -54.41
CA ASN A 67 14.32 16.18 -53.82
C ASN A 67 14.50 17.27 -52.75
N GLU A 68 13.96 18.46 -52.98
CA GLU A 68 13.92 19.52 -51.98
C GLU A 68 13.11 19.09 -50.75
N GLU A 69 11.93 18.50 -50.97
CA GLU A 69 11.10 17.97 -49.89
C GLU A 69 11.83 16.86 -49.10
N ALA A 70 12.50 15.93 -49.78
CA ALA A 70 13.29 14.89 -49.15
C ALA A 70 14.45 15.47 -48.32
N MET A 71 15.13 16.52 -48.81
CA MET A 71 16.16 17.22 -48.04
C MET A 71 15.57 17.92 -46.81
N MET A 72 14.40 18.56 -46.93
CA MET A 72 13.73 19.18 -45.79
C MET A 72 13.32 18.15 -44.73
N ILE A 73 12.87 16.96 -45.14
CA ILE A 73 12.55 15.86 -44.23
C ILE A 73 13.83 15.35 -43.55
N ALA A 74 14.91 15.13 -44.31
CA ALA A 74 16.18 14.67 -43.77
C ALA A 74 16.77 15.66 -42.76
N ASN A 75 16.63 16.97 -43.02
CA ASN A 75 17.03 18.04 -42.10
C ASN A 75 15.99 18.28 -40.98
N GLY A 76 14.87 17.57 -40.97
CA GLY A 76 13.81 17.71 -39.97
C GLY A 76 13.05 19.04 -40.01
N THR A 77 13.16 19.81 -41.09
CA THR A 77 12.56 21.16 -41.22
C THR A 77 11.26 21.13 -42.02
N HIS A 78 10.84 19.96 -42.52
CA HIS A 78 9.58 19.83 -43.26
C HIS A 78 8.38 20.26 -42.38
N PRO A 79 7.48 21.12 -42.89
CA PRO A 79 6.44 21.74 -42.06
C PRO A 79 5.47 20.73 -41.44
N GLU A 80 5.09 19.67 -42.16
CA GLU A 80 4.20 18.63 -41.65
C GLU A 80 4.88 17.78 -40.57
N LEU A 81 6.18 17.50 -40.74
CA LEU A 81 6.96 16.81 -39.72
C LEU A 81 7.05 17.65 -38.44
N VAL A 82 7.31 18.95 -38.57
CA VAL A 82 7.41 19.86 -37.42
C VAL A 82 6.08 19.94 -36.67
N THR A 83 4.95 20.09 -37.38
CA THR A 83 3.63 20.12 -36.73
C THR A 83 3.32 18.80 -36.01
N LEU A 84 3.63 17.66 -36.62
CA LEU A 84 3.43 16.36 -35.97
C LEU A 84 4.32 16.21 -34.73
N MET A 85 5.58 16.65 -34.80
CA MET A 85 6.50 16.62 -33.66
C MET A 85 6.03 17.50 -32.51
N THR A 86 5.53 18.71 -32.80
CA THR A 86 5.02 19.60 -31.74
C THR A 86 3.79 19.00 -31.06
N GLU A 87 2.87 18.40 -31.82
CA GLU A 87 1.73 17.68 -31.25
C GLU A 87 2.15 16.51 -30.35
N ILE A 88 3.14 15.74 -30.77
CA ILE A 88 3.67 14.62 -29.98
C ILE A 88 4.28 15.13 -28.68
N GLU A 89 5.10 16.18 -28.73
CA GLU A 89 5.72 16.76 -27.54
C GLU A 89 4.66 17.37 -26.61
N GLU A 90 3.60 17.97 -27.16
CA GLU A 90 2.50 18.49 -26.37
C GLU A 90 1.70 17.37 -25.68
N LYS A 91 1.40 16.27 -26.40
CA LYS A 91 0.76 15.06 -25.84
C LYS A 91 1.62 14.46 -24.72
N LYS A 92 2.93 14.36 -24.93
CA LYS A 92 3.89 13.88 -23.92
C LYS A 92 3.91 14.82 -22.71
N GLY A 93 4.00 16.13 -22.92
CA GLY A 93 3.96 17.13 -21.86
C GLY A 93 2.69 17.05 -21.03
N ARG A 94 1.52 16.89 -21.66
CA ARG A 94 0.24 16.68 -20.96
C ARG A 94 0.29 15.42 -20.07
N ARG A 95 0.76 14.29 -20.61
CA ARG A 95 0.87 13.03 -19.85
C ARG A 95 1.78 13.17 -18.63
N ILE A 96 2.93 13.83 -18.79
CA ILE A 96 3.87 14.09 -17.69
C ILE A 96 3.21 14.96 -16.62
N ARG A 97 2.58 16.07 -17.00
CA ARG A 97 1.88 16.95 -16.05
C ARG A 97 0.79 16.23 -15.27
N THR A 98 -0.01 15.40 -15.95
CA THR A 98 -1.05 14.59 -15.28
C THR A 98 -0.42 13.59 -14.31
N ALA A 99 0.67 12.91 -14.70
CA ALA A 99 1.36 11.96 -13.83
C ALA A 99 1.99 12.66 -12.60
N GLU A 100 2.60 13.83 -12.78
CA GLU A 100 3.15 14.64 -11.69
C GLU A 100 2.06 15.12 -10.73
N ALA A 101 0.95 15.63 -11.26
CA ALA A 101 -0.20 16.05 -10.46
C ALA A 101 -0.77 14.88 -9.65
N TRP A 102 -0.92 13.71 -10.28
CA TRP A 102 -1.36 12.49 -9.62
C TRP A 102 -0.39 12.05 -8.52
N ARG A 103 0.93 12.06 -8.79
CA ARG A 103 1.96 11.76 -7.79
C ARG A 103 1.87 12.71 -6.59
N LYS A 104 1.75 14.03 -6.83
CA LYS A 104 1.63 15.03 -5.75
C LYS A 104 0.37 14.80 -4.91
N TYR A 105 -0.75 14.55 -5.58
CA TYR A 105 -2.01 14.23 -4.91
C TYR A 105 -1.90 12.97 -4.04
N GLN A 106 -1.31 11.90 -4.57
CA GLN A 106 -1.13 10.66 -3.82
C GLN A 106 -0.21 10.85 -2.61
N HIS A 107 0.87 11.61 -2.77
CA HIS A 107 1.76 11.92 -1.65
C HIS A 107 1.02 12.66 -0.52
N ALA A 108 0.30 13.73 -0.86
CA ALA A 108 -0.49 14.49 0.11
C ALA A 108 -1.61 13.64 0.74
N ASN A 109 -2.16 12.67 -0.01
CA ASN A 109 -3.14 11.74 0.51
C ASN A 109 -2.53 10.78 1.55
N PHE A 110 -1.35 10.21 1.26
CA PHE A 110 -0.65 9.36 2.21
C PHE A 110 -0.19 10.11 3.46
N GLU A 111 0.27 11.35 3.34
CA GLU A 111 0.60 12.19 4.50
C GLU A 111 -0.61 12.37 5.43
N LYS A 112 -1.76 12.74 4.87
CA LYS A 112 -3.00 12.89 5.65
C LYS A 112 -3.47 11.58 6.28
N GLN A 113 -3.35 10.46 5.56
CA GLN A 113 -3.67 9.15 6.13
C GLN A 113 -2.75 8.80 7.29
N PHE A 114 -1.45 9.05 7.13
CA PHE A 114 -0.44 8.80 8.15
C PHE A 114 -0.72 9.63 9.42
N GLU A 115 -0.95 10.94 9.28
CA GLU A 115 -1.34 11.82 10.38
C GLU A 115 -2.61 11.32 11.09
N GLY A 116 -3.60 10.87 10.31
CA GLY A 116 -4.83 10.27 10.83
C GLY A 116 -4.57 9.00 11.64
N PHE A 117 -3.69 8.11 11.17
CA PHE A 117 -3.32 6.90 11.89
C PHE A 117 -2.51 7.18 13.16
N GLU A 118 -1.60 8.14 13.13
CA GLU A 118 -0.87 8.57 14.33
C GLU A 118 -1.82 9.12 15.40
N TYR A 119 -2.75 9.99 15.00
CA TYR A 119 -3.77 10.51 15.90
C TYR A 119 -4.64 9.39 16.48
N GLN A 120 -5.13 8.48 15.63
CA GLN A 120 -5.93 7.34 16.06
C GLN A 120 -5.18 6.44 17.05
N ALA A 121 -3.90 6.13 16.78
CA ALA A 121 -3.06 5.32 17.64
C ALA A 121 -2.87 5.99 19.02
N ASN A 122 -2.63 7.30 19.05
CA ASN A 122 -2.49 8.06 20.29
C ASN A 122 -3.79 8.08 21.11
N VAL A 123 -4.92 8.38 20.46
CA VAL A 123 -6.24 8.35 21.13
C VAL A 123 -6.55 6.96 21.68
N HIS A 124 -6.28 5.91 20.90
CA HIS A 124 -6.46 4.54 21.33
C HIS A 124 -5.59 4.20 22.54
N PHE A 125 -4.32 4.61 22.53
CA PHE A 125 -3.41 4.42 23.67
C PHE A 125 -3.91 5.12 24.94
N ILE A 126 -4.30 6.40 24.84
CA ILE A 126 -4.80 7.18 25.99
C ILE A 126 -6.09 6.56 26.54
N SER A 127 -7.01 6.19 25.65
CA SER A 127 -8.27 5.53 26.01
C SER A 127 -8.02 4.20 26.72
N ARG A 128 -7.15 3.35 26.16
CA ARG A 128 -6.81 2.04 26.74
C ARG A 128 -6.13 2.17 28.10
N LYS A 129 -5.18 3.09 28.24
CA LYS A 129 -4.53 3.42 29.53
C LYS A 129 -5.56 3.83 30.57
N SER A 130 -6.49 4.70 30.19
CA SER A 130 -7.56 5.18 31.09
C SER A 130 -8.54 4.07 31.45
N SER A 131 -8.86 3.18 30.50
CA SER A 131 -9.69 2.00 30.72
C SER A 131 -9.07 1.07 31.75
N ILE A 132 -7.79 0.71 31.58
CA ILE A 132 -7.06 -0.16 32.51
C ILE A 132 -6.99 0.46 33.91
N ARG A 133 -6.74 1.78 34.00
CA ARG A 133 -6.73 2.49 35.28
C ARG A 133 -8.10 2.42 35.98
N ARG A 134 -9.19 2.63 35.24
CA ARG A 134 -10.55 2.53 35.79
C ARG A 134 -10.87 1.11 36.26
N GLU A 135 -10.48 0.11 35.48
CA GLU A 135 -10.67 -1.30 35.84
C GLU A 135 -9.91 -1.66 37.12
N LEU A 136 -8.65 -1.22 37.24
CA LEU A 136 -7.85 -1.44 38.44
C LEU A 136 -8.49 -0.77 39.67
N LEU A 137 -8.90 0.50 39.55
CA LEU A 137 -9.58 1.22 40.63
C LEU A 137 -10.89 0.56 41.04
N ALA A 138 -11.68 0.09 40.07
CA ALA A 138 -12.93 -0.62 40.34
C ALA A 138 -12.66 -1.94 41.08
N SER A 139 -11.63 -2.69 40.66
CA SER A 139 -11.21 -3.93 41.32
C SER A 139 -10.73 -3.69 42.75
N THR A 140 -9.87 -2.69 42.98
CA THR A 140 -9.36 -2.35 44.32
C THR A 140 -10.48 -1.84 45.23
N ASN A 141 -11.36 -0.98 44.72
CA ASN A 141 -12.50 -0.49 45.50
C ASN A 141 -13.46 -1.62 45.82
N GLY A 142 -13.74 -2.52 44.87
CA GLY A 142 -14.55 -3.72 45.10
C GLY A 142 -13.96 -4.61 46.20
N LYS A 143 -12.64 -4.83 46.20
CA LYS A 143 -11.96 -5.57 47.28
C LYS A 143 -12.05 -4.85 48.62
N ARG A 144 -11.84 -3.53 48.64
CA ARG A 144 -11.99 -2.70 49.85
C ARG A 144 -13.40 -2.83 50.44
N TRP A 145 -14.44 -2.68 49.62
CA TRP A 145 -15.82 -2.81 50.08
C TRP A 145 -16.14 -4.21 50.63
N ARG A 146 -15.60 -5.27 50.02
CA ARG A 146 -15.72 -6.64 50.55
C ARG A 146 -15.06 -6.79 51.92
N LEU A 147 -13.85 -6.24 52.09
CA LEU A 147 -13.16 -6.26 53.38
C LEU A 147 -13.91 -5.47 54.45
N GLU A 148 -14.49 -4.32 54.09
CA GLU A 148 -15.30 -3.50 55.00
C GLU A 148 -16.60 -4.22 55.39
N ASP A 149 -17.25 -4.93 54.46
CA ASP A 149 -18.41 -5.77 54.73
C ASP A 149 -18.05 -6.96 55.65
N GLU A 150 -16.94 -7.65 55.38
CA GLU A 150 -16.41 -8.73 56.23
C GLU A 150 -16.05 -8.23 57.63
N GLN A 151 -15.35 -7.09 57.73
CA GLN A 151 -15.03 -6.45 59.00
C GLN A 151 -16.29 -6.04 59.76
N GLY A 152 -17.27 -5.46 59.06
CA GLY A 152 -18.58 -5.11 59.61
C GLY A 152 -19.29 -6.33 60.20
N LYS A 153 -19.33 -7.44 59.48
CA LYS A 153 -19.89 -8.72 59.95
C LYS A 153 -19.16 -9.27 61.18
N LEU A 154 -17.82 -9.20 61.20
CA LEU A 154 -17.02 -9.64 62.36
C LEU A 154 -17.21 -8.74 63.59
N ASN A 155 -17.42 -7.44 63.38
CA ASN A 155 -17.54 -6.46 64.45
C ASN A 155 -19.00 -6.23 64.90
N ASP A 156 -19.98 -6.73 64.15
CA ASP A 156 -21.39 -6.73 64.54
C ASP A 156 -21.57 -7.54 65.84
N PRO A 157 -21.95 -6.89 66.96
CA PRO A 157 -22.11 -7.55 68.25
C PRO A 157 -23.23 -8.59 68.26
N LEU A 158 -24.13 -8.58 67.27
CA LEU A 158 -25.17 -9.60 67.08
C LEU A 158 -24.66 -10.86 66.36
N GLN A 159 -23.57 -10.75 65.57
CA GLN A 159 -22.93 -11.84 64.83
C GLN A 159 -21.68 -12.41 65.49
N LYS A 160 -21.08 -11.72 66.48
CA LYS A 160 -20.26 -12.44 67.45
C LYS A 160 -21.11 -13.61 67.90
N PRO A 161 -20.70 -14.88 67.67
CA PRO A 161 -21.41 -15.98 68.29
C PRO A 161 -21.43 -15.57 69.75
N GLY A 162 -22.64 -15.27 70.24
CA GLY A 162 -22.79 -14.89 71.61
C GLY A 162 -21.99 -15.92 72.37
N LYS A 163 -21.38 -15.50 73.47
CA LYS A 163 -21.17 -16.46 74.54
C LYS A 163 -22.56 -16.92 74.98
N LEU A 164 -23.28 -17.65 74.11
CA LEU A 164 -24.29 -18.61 74.47
C LEU A 164 -23.51 -19.46 75.44
N LEU A 165 -23.91 -19.37 76.70
CA LEU A 165 -23.32 -20.16 77.74
C LEU A 165 -23.17 -21.58 77.18
N PRO A 166 -21.94 -22.13 77.10
CA PRO A 166 -21.74 -23.40 76.43
C PRO A 166 -22.69 -24.42 77.05
N ASP A 167 -23.44 -25.11 76.19
CA ASP A 167 -24.46 -26.07 76.60
C ASP A 167 -23.88 -27.05 77.62
N ALA A 168 -24.67 -27.42 78.63
CA ALA A 168 -24.20 -28.20 79.78
C ALA A 168 -23.50 -29.50 79.35
N HIS A 169 -23.94 -30.09 78.23
CA HIS A 169 -23.32 -31.24 77.60
C HIS A 169 -21.90 -30.94 77.08
N THR A 170 -21.71 -29.82 76.38
CA THR A 170 -20.41 -29.40 75.84
C THR A 170 -19.41 -29.09 76.96
N LEU A 171 -19.86 -28.46 78.05
CA LEU A 171 -19.06 -28.23 79.25
C LEU A 171 -18.65 -29.54 79.92
N ARG A 172 -19.55 -30.53 79.99
CA ARG A 172 -19.26 -31.84 80.58
C ARG A 172 -18.21 -32.61 79.76
N LEU A 173 -18.33 -32.60 78.44
CA LEU A 173 -17.33 -33.17 77.53
C LEU A 173 -15.98 -32.47 77.64
N GLN A 174 -15.97 -31.13 77.71
CA GLN A 174 -14.73 -30.38 77.87
C GLN A 174 -14.08 -30.66 79.24
N LYS A 175 -14.87 -30.81 80.29
CA LYS A 175 -14.39 -31.19 81.62
C LYS A 175 -13.82 -32.60 81.64
N GLN A 176 -14.47 -33.58 80.99
CA GLN A 176 -13.94 -34.94 80.86
C GLN A 176 -12.62 -34.96 80.10
N ARG A 177 -12.53 -34.26 78.96
CA ARG A 177 -11.28 -34.18 78.19
C ARG A 177 -10.13 -33.61 79.00
N LYS A 178 -10.37 -32.52 79.75
CA LYS A 178 -9.37 -31.96 80.65
C LYS A 178 -8.97 -32.94 81.76
N GLN A 179 -9.92 -33.73 82.27
CA GLN A 179 -9.63 -34.75 83.26
C GLN A 179 -8.77 -35.88 82.67
N GLU A 180 -9.09 -36.37 81.48
CA GLU A 180 -8.30 -37.36 80.75
C GLU A 180 -6.88 -36.86 80.48
N GLU A 181 -6.73 -35.62 79.99
CA GLU A 181 -5.42 -34.99 79.81
C GLU A 181 -4.63 -34.93 81.14
N THR A 182 -5.27 -34.54 82.24
CA THR A 182 -4.59 -34.53 83.55
C THR A 182 -4.22 -35.91 84.05
N LEU A 183 -5.04 -36.93 83.74
CA LEU A 183 -4.74 -38.31 84.10
C LEU A 183 -3.58 -38.85 83.27
N ASP A 184 -3.52 -38.53 81.97
CA ASP A 184 -2.40 -38.87 81.10
C ASP A 184 -1.11 -38.20 81.60
N LEU A 185 -1.18 -36.92 81.99
CA LEU A 185 -0.04 -36.19 82.57
C LEU A 185 0.38 -36.75 83.93
N GLN A 186 -0.58 -37.18 84.76
CA GLN A 186 -0.31 -37.83 86.03
C GLN A 186 0.33 -39.22 85.81
N HIS A 187 -0.16 -39.98 84.83
CA HIS A 187 0.43 -41.25 84.43
C HIS A 187 1.86 -41.07 83.89
N ILE A 188 2.10 -40.05 83.06
CA ILE A 188 3.45 -39.70 82.59
C ILE A 188 4.35 -39.30 83.77
N LYS A 189 3.84 -38.52 84.71
CA LYS A 189 4.56 -38.14 85.94
C LYS A 189 4.93 -39.37 86.77
N ASP A 190 4.03 -40.34 86.90
CA ASP A 190 4.23 -41.52 87.76
C ASP A 190 5.10 -42.60 87.10
N VAL A 191 5.07 -42.74 85.78
CA VAL A 191 5.81 -43.78 85.04
C VAL A 191 7.21 -43.32 84.60
N ILE A 192 7.38 -42.05 84.24
CA ILE A 192 8.64 -41.55 83.61
C ILE A 192 9.25 -40.39 84.41
N GLY A 193 8.46 -39.69 85.24
CA GLY A 193 8.81 -38.38 85.77
C GLY A 193 8.83 -37.35 84.64
N PHE A 194 8.33 -36.13 84.88
CA PHE A 194 8.45 -35.07 83.89
C PHE A 194 9.93 -34.83 83.60
N PRO A 195 10.40 -34.93 82.34
CA PRO A 195 11.81 -34.68 82.01
C PRO A 195 12.13 -33.25 82.42
N ARG A 196 12.86 -33.11 83.52
CA ARG A 196 13.39 -31.82 83.94
C ARG A 196 14.43 -31.46 82.88
N ALA A 197 14.26 -30.31 82.24
CA ALA A 197 15.28 -29.80 81.34
C ALA A 197 16.64 -29.85 82.07
N PRO A 198 17.71 -30.31 81.40
CA PRO A 198 19.04 -30.26 81.97
C PRO A 198 19.30 -28.84 82.46
N GLN A 199 19.93 -28.69 83.62
CA GLN A 199 20.36 -27.37 84.08
C GLN A 199 21.41 -26.87 83.08
N VAL A 200 20.98 -26.07 82.12
CA VAL A 200 21.89 -25.38 81.21
C VAL A 200 22.59 -24.30 82.04
N PRO A 201 23.93 -24.23 82.03
CA PRO A 201 24.62 -23.12 82.67
C PRO A 201 24.14 -21.81 82.04
N ASP A 202 23.89 -20.80 82.86
CA ASP A 202 23.57 -19.47 82.37
C ASP A 202 24.64 -18.99 81.39
N LEU A 203 24.24 -18.24 80.36
CA LEU A 203 25.18 -17.70 79.37
C LEU A 203 26.28 -16.87 80.06
N SER A 204 27.51 -17.00 79.57
CA SER A 204 28.62 -16.20 80.06
C SER A 204 28.32 -14.73 79.85
N SER A 205 28.65 -13.89 80.82
CA SER A 205 28.46 -12.43 80.73
C SER A 205 29.28 -11.78 79.60
N GLN A 206 30.23 -12.51 79.01
CA GLN A 206 30.94 -12.11 77.80
C GLN A 206 30.11 -12.36 76.54
N ASP A 207 29.49 -13.54 76.40
CA ASP A 207 28.64 -13.86 75.24
C ASP A 207 27.46 -12.89 75.12
N ILE A 208 26.84 -12.55 76.27
CA ILE A 208 25.78 -11.54 76.34
C ILE A 208 26.26 -10.17 75.83
N ARG A 209 27.51 -9.79 76.16
CA ARG A 209 28.09 -8.51 75.73
C ARG A 209 28.43 -8.49 74.26
N ASP A 210 28.95 -9.59 73.73
CA ASP A 210 29.30 -9.71 72.32
C ASP A 210 28.04 -9.72 71.45
N ASP A 211 26.98 -10.43 71.87
CA ASP A 211 25.68 -10.41 71.20
C ASP A 211 25.04 -9.01 71.22
N LEU A 212 25.13 -8.29 72.35
CA LEU A 212 24.68 -6.90 72.46
C LEU A 212 25.45 -5.97 71.52
N LEU A 213 26.75 -6.18 71.33
CA LEU A 213 27.54 -5.44 70.34
C LEU A 213 27.14 -5.81 68.92
N LEU A 214 26.90 -7.09 68.63
CA LEU A 214 26.48 -7.58 67.31
C LEU A 214 25.11 -7.03 66.90
N LEU A 215 24.21 -6.89 67.87
CA LEU A 215 22.87 -6.31 67.70
C LEU A 215 22.87 -4.77 67.69
N GLY A 216 24.04 -4.13 67.80
CA GLY A 216 24.16 -2.67 67.77
C GLY A 216 23.63 -1.95 69.02
N LEU A 217 23.46 -2.69 70.12
CA LEU A 217 22.95 -2.19 71.42
C LEU A 217 24.05 -2.01 72.46
N GLY A 218 25.32 -2.19 72.08
CA GLY A 218 26.47 -1.97 72.95
C GLY A 218 26.75 -0.50 73.23
N PRO A 219 27.36 -0.14 74.38
CA PRO A 219 27.64 1.24 74.74
C PRO A 219 28.59 1.89 73.71
N SER A 220 28.13 2.97 73.08
CA SER A 220 28.93 3.79 72.17
C SER A 220 30.18 4.31 72.88
N ARG A 221 31.38 3.95 72.38
CA ARG A 221 32.64 4.47 72.93
C ARG A 221 32.69 6.00 72.76
N PRO A 222 32.98 6.78 73.82
CA PRO A 222 33.31 8.19 73.65
C PRO A 222 34.71 8.31 73.03
N HIS A 223 34.89 9.36 72.22
CA HIS A 223 36.14 9.70 71.51
C HIS A 223 37.33 9.93 72.45
#